data_AF-A0A1F7BE74-F1
#
_entry.id   AF-A0A1F7BE74-F1
#
_cell.length_a   1.000
_cell.length_b   1.000
_cell.length_c   1.000
_cell.angle_alpha   90.00
_cell.angle_beta   90.00
_cell.angle_gamma   90.00
#
_symmetry.space_group_name_H-M   'P 1'
#
loop_
_entity.id
_entity.type
_entity.pdbx_description
1 polymer ?
#
loop_
_entity_poly.entity_id
_entity_poly.type
_entity_poly.pdbx_seq_one_letter_code
_entity_poly.pdbx_strand_id
1 'polypeptide(L)'
;MQTHIHTLLLSPKVLRLLGFGALCMVGSFVVGIQTAGEVHPFQTSQAISIEEAAYGTPGDVDGNGRIDLQDVIDILEVTQGYQTVSPLQLKADPNGDNRLTVEDALRLLRTLAIR
;
A
#
# COMPACT_ATOMS: atom_id res chain seq x y z
N MET A 1 -2.46 62.76 20.73
CA MET A 1 -1.22 62.02 20.35
C MET A 1 -1.58 60.69 19.65
N GLN A 2 -2.54 60.69 18.71
CA GLN A 2 -2.98 59.48 17.98
C GLN A 2 -3.09 59.70 16.46
N THR A 3 -3.02 60.95 16.00
CA THR A 3 -3.20 61.34 14.59
C THR A 3 -1.93 61.25 13.75
N HIS A 4 -0.75 61.13 14.36
CA HIS A 4 0.54 61.03 13.66
C HIS A 4 0.90 59.62 13.17
N ILE A 5 0.25 58.57 13.71
CA ILE A 5 0.59 57.18 13.38
C ILE A 5 -0.06 56.76 12.05
N HIS A 6 -1.29 57.23 11.77
CA HIS A 6 -2.01 56.92 10.53
C HIS A 6 -1.38 57.56 9.28
N THR A 7 -0.73 58.71 9.42
CA THR A 7 -0.09 59.43 8.31
C THR A 7 1.27 58.83 7.91
N LEU A 8 1.97 58.15 8.83
CA LEU A 8 3.20 57.42 8.53
C LEU A 8 2.94 56.15 7.70
N LEU A 9 1.83 55.45 7.97
CA LEU A 9 1.43 54.22 7.27
C LEU A 9 0.98 54.48 5.81
N LEU A 10 0.49 55.68 5.51
CA LEU A 10 0.04 56.10 4.17
C LEU A 10 1.13 56.76 3.30
N SER A 11 2.39 56.77 3.75
CA SER A 11 3.49 57.33 2.96
C SER A 11 3.79 56.44 1.74
N PRO A 12 3.98 57.00 0.53
CA PRO A 12 4.32 56.22 -0.66
C PRO A 12 5.63 55.43 -0.51
N LYS A 13 6.48 55.82 0.44
CA LYS A 13 7.71 55.10 0.80
C LYS A 13 7.43 53.79 1.55
N VAL A 14 6.47 53.81 2.48
CA VAL A 14 6.08 52.64 3.27
C VAL A 14 5.29 51.65 2.41
N LEU A 15 4.44 52.16 1.52
CA LEU A 15 3.68 51.33 0.58
C LEU A 15 4.61 50.55 -0.38
N ARG A 16 5.69 51.19 -0.87
CA ARG A 16 6.71 50.52 -1.68
C ARG A 16 7.45 49.44 -0.91
N LEU A 17 7.79 49.69 0.35
CA LEU A 17 8.49 48.73 1.20
C LEU A 17 7.63 47.49 1.49
N LEU A 18 6.34 47.69 1.79
CA LEU A 18 5.38 46.58 1.95
C LEU A 18 5.19 45.79 0.64
N GLY A 19 5.14 46.49 -0.50
CA GLY A 19 5.06 45.86 -1.82
C GLY A 19 6.26 44.97 -2.13
N PHE A 20 7.49 45.44 -1.88
CA PHE A 20 8.70 44.63 -2.06
C PHE A 20 8.77 43.45 -1.08
N GLY A 21 8.32 43.63 0.17
CA GLY A 21 8.24 42.54 1.15
C GLY A 21 7.26 41.44 0.74
N ALA A 22 6.06 41.81 0.31
CA ALA A 22 5.06 40.87 -0.19
C ALA A 22 5.54 40.15 -1.45
N LEU A 23 6.21 40.85 -2.37
CA LEU A 23 6.79 40.25 -3.58
C LEU A 23 7.84 39.19 -3.24
N CYS A 24 8.72 39.48 -2.27
CA CYS A 24 9.76 38.54 -1.83
C CYS A 24 9.18 37.30 -1.15
N MET A 25 8.12 37.47 -0.35
CA MET A 25 7.40 36.38 0.29
C MET A 25 6.77 35.44 -0.75
N VAL A 26 6.05 35.99 -1.72
CA VAL A 26 5.41 35.20 -2.79
C VAL A 26 6.47 34.49 -3.65
N GLY A 27 7.57 35.17 -4.00
CA GLY A 27 8.66 34.57 -4.77
C GLY A 27 9.30 33.35 -4.07
N SER A 28 9.49 33.43 -2.75
CA SER A 28 10.06 32.32 -1.96
C SER A 28 9.15 31.09 -1.94
N PHE A 29 7.83 31.29 -1.89
CA PHE A 29 6.87 30.18 -1.97
C PHE A 29 6.84 29.54 -3.37
N VAL A 30 6.89 30.33 -4.45
CA VAL A 30 6.88 29.80 -5.83
C VAL A 30 8.13 28.97 -6.13
N VAL A 31 9.30 29.41 -5.66
CA VAL A 31 10.55 28.64 -5.81
C VAL A 31 10.53 27.41 -4.90
N GLY A 32 10.00 27.53 -3.68
CA GLY A 32 9.85 26.43 -2.73
C GLY A 32 8.94 25.29 -3.22
N ILE A 33 7.81 25.60 -3.87
CA ILE A 33 6.91 24.58 -4.42
C ILE A 33 7.50 23.86 -5.64
N GLN A 34 8.37 24.52 -6.42
CA GLN A 34 9.04 23.86 -7.56
C GLN A 34 10.21 22.96 -7.11
N THR A 35 10.88 23.27 -5.99
CA THR A 35 11.98 22.43 -5.47
C THR A 35 11.52 21.28 -4.57
N ALA A 36 10.26 21.25 -4.14
CA ALA A 36 9.60 20.05 -3.59
C ALA A 36 9.24 19.06 -4.71
N GLY A 37 10.07 19.03 -5.77
CA GLY A 37 9.92 18.17 -6.92
C GLY A 37 9.76 16.74 -6.46
N GLU A 38 8.63 16.16 -6.87
CA GLU A 38 8.50 14.74 -7.21
C GLU A 38 9.44 13.83 -6.43
N VAL A 39 9.17 13.73 -5.12
CA VAL A 39 9.41 12.47 -4.42
C VAL A 39 8.47 11.46 -5.08
N HIS A 40 8.95 10.86 -6.16
CA HIS A 40 8.46 9.57 -6.59
C HIS A 40 8.83 8.63 -5.44
N PRO A 41 7.88 8.18 -4.58
CA PRO A 41 8.17 7.01 -3.79
C PRO A 41 8.57 5.96 -4.81
N PHE A 42 9.78 5.43 -4.68
CA PHE A 42 10.18 4.20 -5.35
C PHE A 42 8.99 3.27 -5.22
N GLN A 43 8.38 2.89 -6.35
CA GLN A 43 7.21 2.03 -6.33
C GLN A 43 7.62 0.81 -5.54
N THR A 44 7.08 0.70 -4.34
CA THR A 44 7.32 -0.43 -3.45
C THR A 44 6.86 -1.65 -4.22
N SER A 45 7.84 -2.38 -4.77
CA SER A 45 7.78 -3.73 -5.29
C SER A 45 6.42 -4.14 -5.85
N GLN A 46 6.22 -3.98 -7.17
CA GLN A 46 5.22 -4.75 -7.92
C GLN A 46 5.40 -6.28 -7.79
N ALA A 47 6.43 -6.77 -7.08
CA ALA A 47 6.59 -8.17 -6.69
C ALA A 47 5.59 -8.61 -5.61
N ILE A 48 5.19 -7.73 -4.67
CA ILE A 48 4.21 -8.09 -3.63
C ILE A 48 2.82 -8.33 -4.23
N SER A 49 2.46 -7.56 -5.26
CA SER A 49 1.15 -7.68 -5.90
C SER A 49 0.96 -8.95 -6.73
N ILE A 50 2.03 -9.67 -7.10
CA ILE A 50 1.92 -10.93 -7.83
C ILE A 50 1.76 -12.10 -6.84
N GLU A 51 2.57 -12.11 -5.78
CA GLU A 51 2.47 -13.13 -4.73
C GLU A 51 1.15 -13.01 -3.96
N GLU A 52 0.72 -11.80 -3.60
CA GLU A 52 -0.54 -11.61 -2.86
C GLU A 52 -1.79 -11.81 -3.73
N ALA A 53 -1.69 -11.65 -5.06
CA ALA A 53 -2.76 -12.01 -5.98
C ALA A 53 -2.87 -13.53 -6.20
N ALA A 54 -1.76 -14.26 -6.14
CA ALA A 54 -1.77 -15.70 -6.30
C ALA A 54 -2.35 -16.40 -5.06
N TYR A 55 -1.90 -16.01 -3.85
CA TYR A 55 -2.49 -16.46 -2.58
C TYR A 55 -3.91 -15.90 -2.28
N GLY A 56 -4.47 -15.11 -3.21
CA GLY A 56 -5.81 -14.54 -3.10
C GLY A 56 -6.91 -15.48 -3.60
N THR A 57 -6.57 -16.57 -4.29
CA THR A 57 -7.54 -17.55 -4.76
C THR A 57 -7.77 -18.60 -3.66
N PRO A 58 -9.01 -18.75 -3.15
CA PRO A 58 -9.31 -19.78 -2.16
C PRO A 58 -8.98 -21.16 -2.73
N GLY A 59 -8.05 -21.87 -2.09
CA GLY A 59 -7.59 -23.19 -2.51
C GLY A 59 -6.27 -23.25 -3.29
N ASP A 60 -5.65 -22.12 -3.61
CA ASP A 60 -4.32 -22.02 -4.25
C ASP A 60 -3.25 -21.80 -3.17
N VAL A 61 -2.71 -22.92 -2.65
CA VAL A 61 -1.82 -22.95 -1.48
C VAL A 61 -0.35 -22.87 -1.90
N ASP A 62 -0.02 -23.15 -3.16
CA ASP A 62 1.33 -22.94 -3.67
C ASP A 62 1.53 -21.55 -4.30
N GLY A 63 0.44 -20.80 -4.53
CA GLY A 63 0.47 -19.45 -5.10
C GLY A 63 0.81 -19.47 -6.59
N ASN A 64 0.46 -20.53 -7.31
CA ASN A 64 0.78 -20.67 -8.74
C ASN A 64 -0.34 -20.14 -9.67
N GLY A 65 -1.46 -19.70 -9.12
CA GLY A 65 -2.64 -19.19 -9.83
C GLY A 65 -3.59 -20.28 -10.33
N ARG A 66 -3.36 -21.55 -9.98
CA ARG A 66 -4.19 -22.71 -10.32
C ARG A 66 -4.56 -23.44 -9.03
N ILE A 67 -5.66 -24.17 -9.12
CA ILE A 67 -6.09 -25.09 -8.07
C ILE A 67 -5.91 -26.49 -8.63
N ASP A 68 -4.93 -27.23 -8.12
CA ASP A 68 -4.60 -28.58 -8.56
C ASP A 68 -4.21 -29.52 -7.40
N LEU A 69 -3.71 -30.71 -7.74
CA LEU A 69 -3.33 -31.73 -6.77
C LEU A 69 -2.12 -31.33 -5.92
N GLN A 70 -1.27 -30.42 -6.40
CA GLN A 70 -0.13 -29.92 -5.65
C GLN A 70 -0.59 -29.14 -4.41
N ASP A 71 -1.63 -28.31 -4.54
CA ASP A 71 -2.23 -27.60 -3.40
C ASP A 71 -2.73 -28.56 -2.32
N VAL A 72 -3.33 -29.68 -2.73
CA VAL A 72 -3.80 -30.72 -1.81
C VAL A 72 -2.64 -31.36 -1.05
N ILE A 73 -1.53 -31.64 -1.75
CA ILE A 73 -0.32 -32.23 -1.14
C ILE A 73 0.29 -31.23 -0.15
N ASP A 74 0.39 -29.96 -0.51
CA ASP A 74 0.97 -28.92 0.33
C ASP A 74 0.20 -28.75 1.65
N ILE A 75 -1.14 -28.80 1.60
CA ILE A 75 -1.99 -28.80 2.82
C ILE A 75 -1.70 -30.02 3.69
N LEU A 76 -1.51 -31.20 3.08
CA LEU A 76 -1.19 -32.42 3.81
C LEU A 76 0.20 -32.35 4.44
N GLU A 77 1.20 -31.78 3.76
CA GLU A 77 2.53 -31.60 4.33
C GLU A 77 2.54 -30.61 5.49
N VAL A 78 1.79 -29.52 5.37
CA VAL A 78 1.56 -28.53 6.43
C VAL A 78 0.91 -29.18 7.66
N THR A 79 -0.16 -29.95 7.45
CA THR A 79 -0.89 -30.59 8.56
C THR A 79 -0.08 -31.67 9.27
N GLN A 80 0.81 -32.35 8.56
CA GLN A 80 1.75 -33.32 9.13
C GLN A 80 2.97 -32.66 9.79
N GLY A 81 3.15 -31.34 9.62
CA GLY A 81 4.27 -30.59 10.18
C GLY A 81 5.59 -30.77 9.41
N TYR A 82 5.53 -31.26 8.17
CA TYR A 82 6.70 -31.30 7.29
C TYR A 82 7.07 -29.91 6.76
N GLN A 83 6.09 -29.00 6.70
CA GLN A 83 6.26 -27.62 6.24
C GLN A 83 5.73 -26.64 7.28
N THR A 84 6.35 -25.46 7.34
CA THR A 84 5.90 -24.35 8.19
C THR A 84 5.03 -23.42 7.36
N VAL A 85 3.83 -23.11 7.84
CA VAL A 85 2.85 -22.34 7.07
C VAL A 85 3.22 -20.86 7.02
N SER A 86 3.26 -20.29 5.81
CA SER A 86 3.38 -18.85 5.63
C SER A 86 2.04 -18.14 5.94
N PRO A 87 2.05 -16.91 6.49
CA PRO A 87 0.83 -16.10 6.63
C PRO A 87 0.08 -15.88 5.30
N LEU A 88 0.80 -15.89 4.17
CA LEU A 88 0.20 -15.80 2.84
C LEU A 88 -0.57 -17.08 2.47
N GLN A 89 -0.05 -18.26 2.83
CA GLN A 89 -0.75 -19.54 2.63
C GLN A 89 -2.03 -19.65 3.46
N LEU A 90 -2.08 -19.04 4.64
CA LEU A 90 -3.32 -18.97 5.43
C LEU A 90 -4.43 -18.18 4.71
N LYS A 91 -4.10 -17.27 3.78
CA LYS A 91 -5.12 -16.55 3.00
C LYS A 91 -5.80 -17.45 1.96
N ALA A 92 -5.12 -18.49 1.50
CA ALA A 92 -5.64 -19.47 0.55
C ALA A 92 -6.55 -20.52 1.20
N ASP A 93 -6.80 -20.40 2.52
CA ASP A 93 -7.66 -21.30 3.29
C ASP A 93 -9.01 -21.58 2.57
N PRO A 94 -9.27 -22.85 2.17
CA PRO A 94 -10.49 -23.24 1.45
C PRO A 94 -11.79 -23.11 2.25
N ASN A 95 -11.71 -23.02 3.59
CA ASN A 95 -12.88 -22.94 4.46
C ASN A 95 -13.00 -21.61 5.22
N GLY A 96 -11.90 -20.84 5.32
CA GLY A 96 -11.84 -19.51 5.91
C GLY A 96 -11.79 -19.48 7.45
N ASP A 97 -11.46 -20.58 8.11
CA ASP A 97 -11.29 -20.70 9.56
C ASP A 97 -9.87 -20.32 10.07
N ASN A 98 -9.01 -19.86 9.15
CA ASN A 98 -7.61 -19.50 9.33
C ASN A 98 -6.71 -20.68 9.73
N ARG A 99 -7.09 -21.90 9.36
CA ARG A 99 -6.30 -23.12 9.60
C ARG A 99 -6.28 -23.95 8.33
N LEU A 100 -5.11 -24.51 8.02
CA LEU A 100 -4.99 -25.52 6.97
C LEU A 100 -5.07 -26.89 7.63
N THR A 101 -6.16 -27.61 7.37
CA THR A 101 -6.48 -28.91 7.97
C THR A 101 -6.65 -30.01 6.91
N VAL A 102 -6.70 -31.27 7.36
CA VAL A 102 -6.89 -32.41 6.45
C VAL A 102 -8.27 -32.34 5.78
N GLU A 103 -9.27 -31.80 6.47
CA GLU A 103 -10.60 -31.53 5.91
C GLU A 103 -10.55 -30.59 4.70
N ASP A 104 -9.62 -29.62 4.69
CA ASP A 104 -9.45 -28.67 3.59
C ASP A 104 -8.83 -29.33 2.36
N ALA A 105 -7.81 -30.18 2.57
CA ALA A 105 -7.23 -31.02 1.53
C ALA A 105 -8.30 -31.94 0.89
N LEU A 106 -9.13 -32.59 1.72
CA LEU A 106 -10.25 -33.43 1.26
C LEU A 106 -11.29 -32.64 0.48
N ARG A 107 -11.61 -31.40 0.90
CA ARG A 107 -12.55 -30.52 0.21
C ARG A 107 -12.04 -30.13 -1.17
N LEU A 108 -10.78 -29.72 -1.26
CA LEU A 108 -10.12 -29.40 -2.54
C LEU A 108 -10.09 -30.61 -3.46
N LEU A 109 -9.66 -31.76 -2.95
CA LEU A 109 -9.61 -33.00 -3.71
C LEU A 109 -10.98 -33.41 -4.28
N ARG A 110 -12.05 -33.25 -3.49
CA ARG A 110 -13.43 -33.49 -3.97
C ARG A 110 -13.83 -32.54 -5.09
N THR A 111 -13.48 -31.27 -4.97
CA THR A 111 -13.75 -30.25 -6.00
C THR A 111 -13.03 -30.60 -7.30
N LEU A 112 -11.78 -31.03 -7.21
CA LEU A 112 -10.97 -31.45 -8.37
C LEU A 112 -11.50 -32.74 -9.01
N ALA A 113 -11.98 -33.70 -8.21
CA ALA A 113 -12.49 -34.97 -8.71
C ALA A 113 -13.84 -34.86 -9.45
N ILE A 114 -14.59 -33.78 -9.22
CA ILE A 114 -15.90 -33.54 -9.88
C ILE A 114 -15.74 -32.72 -11.17
N ARG A 115 -14.59 -32.09 -11.37
CA ARG A 115 -14.28 -31.24 -12.53
C ARG A 115 -13.77 -32.05 -13.72
#